data_AF-A0A0W4ZMU3-F1
#
_entry.id   AF-A0A0W4ZMU3-F1
#
_cell.length_a   1.000
_cell.length_b   1.000
_cell.length_c   1.000
_cell.angle_alpha   90.00
_cell.angle_beta   90.00
_cell.angle_gamma   90.00
#
_symmetry.space_group_name_H-M   'P 1'
#
loop_
_entity.id
_entity.type
_entity.pdbx_description
1 polymer ?
#
loop_
_entity_poly.entity_id
_entity_poly.type
_entity_poly.pdbx_seq_one_letter_code
_entity_poly.pdbx_strand_id
1 'polypeptide(L)'
;MNIRAIIPCFSSLFNPSLLVPHLIINNFSQIPINISQTLKLHFTHLSDSDINIKALILDKDNCITIPGDLNLYSSYNEKWLQLKRNYDYILIVSNSSGIYTKKYQDEAIILEQNLGVSVFRHKKKKPHCASDLLNFLSNMNISPNQIVVIGDRLFTDILLGNLMGTWTIWIKHGISKKFNMVFLSSFIIHHSSFTHSLLSPLSPLSFFSPPPSTNSRLSFYTSKSLYTKSSGPSNFHLFHLFLLKKYPKKILNSILSLRSSYYTH
;
A
#
# COMPACT_ATOMS: atom_id res chain seq x y z
N MET A 1 23.85 -3.77 -9.18
CA MET A 1 22.87 -3.04 -8.33
C MET A 1 21.48 -3.21 -8.95
N ASN A 2 20.49 -3.70 -8.21
CA ASN A 2 19.24 -4.21 -8.79
C ASN A 2 18.22 -3.06 -8.97
N ILE A 3 18.20 -2.45 -10.16
CA ILE A 3 17.41 -1.24 -10.50
C ILE A 3 15.90 -1.41 -10.22
N ARG A 4 15.39 -2.65 -10.29
CA ARG A 4 13.98 -2.99 -10.03
C ARG A 4 13.56 -2.86 -8.55
N ALA A 5 14.49 -2.82 -7.62
CA ALA A 5 14.20 -2.57 -6.20
C ALA A 5 13.97 -1.08 -5.90
N ILE A 6 14.39 -0.19 -6.80
CA ILE A 6 14.40 1.27 -6.60
C ILE A 6 13.14 1.93 -7.18
N ILE A 7 12.48 1.30 -8.17
CA ILE A 7 11.31 1.87 -8.86
C ILE A 7 10.10 2.14 -7.93
N PRO A 8 9.73 1.27 -6.96
CA PRO A 8 8.67 1.58 -5.99
C PRO A 8 9.01 2.76 -5.06
N CYS A 9 10.30 3.05 -4.91
CA CYS A 9 10.79 4.20 -4.16
C CYS A 9 10.50 5.52 -4.90
N PHE A 10 10.45 5.54 -6.23
CA PHE A 10 10.29 6.78 -6.99
C PHE A 10 8.84 7.26 -7.14
N SER A 11 7.85 6.38 -7.31
CA SER A 11 6.44 6.82 -7.34
C SER A 11 5.95 7.36 -6.00
N SER A 12 6.45 6.79 -4.89
CA SER A 12 6.15 7.23 -3.53
C SER A 12 6.85 8.54 -3.13
N LEU A 13 7.90 8.95 -3.84
CA LEU A 13 8.50 10.29 -3.70
C LEU A 13 7.57 11.41 -4.20
N PHE A 14 6.62 11.10 -5.08
CA PHE A 14 5.67 12.09 -5.62
C PHE A 14 4.31 12.06 -4.91
N ASN A 15 3.95 10.96 -4.24
CA ASN A 15 2.76 10.87 -3.41
C ASN A 15 3.02 10.09 -2.10
N PRO A 16 3.65 10.71 -1.09
CA PRO A 16 4.05 10.02 0.14
C PRO A 16 2.86 9.55 0.99
N SER A 17 1.65 10.09 0.77
CA SER A 17 0.43 9.62 1.46
C SER A 17 0.12 8.16 1.17
N LEU A 18 0.54 7.63 0.00
CA LEU A 18 0.41 6.22 -0.35
C LEU A 18 1.24 5.28 0.53
N LEU A 19 2.16 5.80 1.35
CA LEU A 19 2.92 5.02 2.33
C LEU A 19 2.35 5.12 3.75
N VAL A 20 1.28 5.88 3.96
CA VAL A 20 0.65 6.02 5.28
C VAL A 20 -0.30 4.84 5.49
N PRO A 21 -0.06 3.98 6.50
CA PRO A 21 -0.99 2.92 6.83
C PRO A 21 -2.19 3.45 7.63
N HIS A 22 -3.32 2.74 7.59
CA HIS A 22 -4.50 3.10 8.37
C HIS A 22 -4.37 2.67 9.85
N LEU A 23 -3.73 1.53 10.11
CA LEU A 23 -3.38 1.09 11.46
C LEU A 23 -1.91 0.65 11.51
N ILE A 24 -1.28 0.84 12.66
CA ILE A 24 0.08 0.38 12.94
C ILE A 24 0.04 -0.53 14.16
N ILE A 25 0.57 -1.73 14.03
CA ILE A 25 0.69 -2.71 15.12
C ILE A 25 2.13 -3.20 15.23
N ASN A 26 2.52 -3.70 16.41
CA ASN A 26 3.90 -4.15 16.59
C ASN A 26 4.15 -5.46 15.85
N ASN A 27 3.25 -6.44 15.95
CA ASN A 27 3.43 -7.76 15.35
C ASN A 27 2.07 -8.38 14.97
N PHE A 28 2.10 -9.50 14.26
CA PHE A 28 0.89 -10.18 13.77
C PHE A 28 -0.08 -10.58 14.89
N SER A 29 0.41 -10.99 16.06
CA SER A 29 -0.45 -11.35 17.21
C SER A 29 -1.36 -10.20 17.68
N GLN A 30 -1.01 -8.95 17.36
CA GLN A 30 -1.77 -7.77 17.74
C GLN A 30 -2.85 -7.37 16.71
N ILE A 31 -3.03 -8.12 15.61
CA ILE A 31 -4.13 -7.86 14.69
C ILE A 31 -5.46 -7.96 15.47
N PRO A 32 -6.32 -6.93 15.43
CA PRO A 32 -7.62 -6.98 16.08
C PRO A 32 -8.46 -8.12 15.53
N ILE A 33 -9.21 -8.81 16.41
CA ILE A 33 -10.11 -9.89 15.97
C ILE A 33 -11.26 -9.31 15.13
N ASN A 34 -11.81 -8.16 15.55
CA ASN A 34 -12.80 -7.40 14.80
C ASN A 34 -12.17 -6.12 14.23
N ILE A 35 -11.57 -6.24 13.05
CA ILE A 35 -10.91 -5.13 12.36
C ILE A 35 -11.92 -4.04 11.99
N SER A 36 -13.12 -4.42 11.55
CA SER A 36 -14.19 -3.48 11.19
C SER A 36 -14.52 -2.54 12.34
N GLN A 37 -14.76 -3.09 13.54
CA GLN A 37 -15.04 -2.29 14.73
C GLN A 37 -13.85 -1.40 15.12
N THR A 38 -12.63 -1.94 15.03
CA THR A 38 -11.42 -1.17 15.37
C THR A 38 -11.24 0.03 14.44
N LEU A 39 -11.47 -0.16 13.14
CA LEU A 39 -11.40 0.91 12.15
C LEU A 39 -12.51 1.95 12.36
N LYS A 40 -13.74 1.54 12.67
CA LYS A 40 -14.84 2.47 13.01
C LYS A 40 -14.51 3.36 14.21
N LEU A 41 -13.96 2.77 15.27
CA LEU A 41 -13.55 3.51 16.46
C LEU A 41 -12.38 4.47 16.17
N HIS A 42 -11.48 4.08 15.26
CA HIS A 42 -10.35 4.92 14.89
C HIS A 42 -10.72 6.05 13.93
N PHE A 43 -11.70 5.81 13.05
CA PHE A 43 -12.14 6.72 12.00
C PHE A 43 -13.63 7.09 12.19
N THR A 44 -13.94 7.79 13.28
CA THR A 44 -15.31 8.14 13.71
C THR A 44 -16.08 9.03 12.72
N HIS A 45 -15.39 9.65 11.76
CA HIS A 45 -16.00 10.49 10.73
C HIS A 45 -16.56 9.71 9.54
N LEU A 46 -16.27 8.41 9.44
CA LEU A 46 -16.80 7.54 8.38
C LEU A 46 -18.11 6.90 8.84
N SER A 47 -19.05 6.66 7.92
CA SER A 47 -20.34 6.10 8.31
C SER A 47 -20.19 4.63 8.74
N ASP A 48 -21.01 4.20 9.70
CA ASP A 48 -21.00 2.82 10.21
C ASP A 48 -21.27 1.77 9.12
N SER A 49 -21.95 2.14 8.04
CA SER A 49 -22.17 1.29 6.87
C SER A 49 -20.95 1.12 5.97
N ASP A 50 -19.95 2.00 6.05
CA ASP A 50 -18.84 2.03 5.09
C ASP A 50 -17.73 1.04 5.42
N ILE A 51 -17.64 0.61 6.68
CA ILE A 51 -16.54 -0.24 7.17
C ILE A 51 -17.07 -1.63 7.53
N ASN A 52 -16.94 -2.56 6.59
CA ASN A 52 -17.27 -3.97 6.78
C ASN A 52 -16.19 -4.85 6.14
N ILE A 53 -15.11 -5.13 6.87
CA ILE A 53 -14.01 -5.95 6.39
C ILE A 53 -14.46 -7.40 6.25
N LYS A 54 -14.34 -7.94 5.04
CA LYS A 54 -14.63 -9.34 4.70
C LYS A 54 -13.38 -10.13 4.30
N ALA A 55 -12.37 -9.45 3.75
CA ALA A 55 -11.18 -10.09 3.21
C ALA A 55 -9.88 -9.58 3.82
N LEU A 56 -9.02 -10.50 4.24
CA LEU A 56 -7.67 -10.24 4.70
C LEU A 56 -6.68 -10.61 3.61
N ILE A 57 -5.85 -9.65 3.20
CA ILE A 57 -4.74 -9.86 2.29
C ILE A 57 -3.45 -9.80 3.09
N LEU A 58 -2.75 -10.92 3.21
CA LEU A 58 -1.61 -11.07 4.10
C LEU A 58 -0.31 -11.21 3.32
N ASP A 59 0.71 -10.44 3.69
CA ASP A 59 2.08 -10.76 3.29
C ASP A 59 2.57 -12.07 3.96
N LYS A 60 3.55 -12.72 3.33
CA LYS A 60 4.13 -13.99 3.80
C LYS A 60 5.39 -13.75 4.64
N ASP A 61 6.50 -13.45 3.95
CA ASP A 61 7.84 -13.48 4.52
C ASP A 61 8.05 -12.31 5.48
N ASN A 62 8.43 -12.59 6.73
CA ASN A 62 8.59 -11.60 7.81
C ASN A 62 7.26 -11.08 8.39
N CYS A 63 6.12 -11.43 7.80
CA CYS A 63 4.78 -11.09 8.28
C CYS A 63 4.16 -12.26 9.08
N ILE A 64 3.85 -13.38 8.42
CA ILE A 64 3.24 -14.57 9.05
C ILE A 64 4.21 -15.75 9.15
N THR A 65 5.24 -15.79 8.31
CA THR A 65 6.30 -16.81 8.35
C THR A 65 7.66 -16.20 8.64
N ILE A 66 8.57 -16.99 9.20
CA ILE A 66 10.00 -16.66 9.16
C ILE A 66 10.38 -16.50 7.68
N PRO A 67 11.22 -15.51 7.29
CA PRO A 67 11.60 -15.32 5.89
C PRO A 67 12.16 -16.60 5.26
N GLY A 68 11.55 -17.05 4.17
CA GLY A 68 11.92 -18.28 3.46
C GLY A 68 11.26 -19.56 3.96
N ASP A 69 10.62 -19.54 5.13
CA ASP A 69 9.86 -20.68 5.67
C ASP A 69 8.50 -20.83 4.95
N LEU A 70 7.92 -22.01 5.03
CA LEU A 70 6.61 -22.38 4.48
C LEU A 70 5.60 -22.76 5.58
N ASN A 71 6.00 -22.63 6.84
CA ASN A 71 5.14 -22.85 8.00
C ASN A 71 4.80 -21.53 8.69
N LEU A 72 3.64 -21.50 9.35
CA LEU A 72 3.26 -20.39 10.20
C LEU A 72 4.29 -20.25 11.33
N TYR A 73 4.68 -19.02 11.65
CA TYR A 73 5.50 -18.78 12.83
C TYR A 73 4.75 -19.25 14.09
N SER A 74 5.38 -20.11 14.88
CA SER A 74 4.70 -20.90 15.91
C SER A 74 3.97 -20.04 16.96
N SER A 75 4.46 -18.85 17.27
CA SER A 75 3.80 -17.93 18.21
C SER A 75 2.51 -17.29 17.66
N TYR A 76 2.22 -17.45 16.37
CA TYR A 76 1.04 -16.88 15.70
C TYR A 76 -0.10 -17.87 15.54
N ASN A 77 0.06 -19.14 15.96
CA ASN A 77 -0.96 -20.19 15.84
C ASN A 77 -2.33 -19.78 16.38
N GLU A 78 -2.37 -19.24 17.60
CA GLU A 78 -3.64 -18.83 18.22
C GLU A 78 -4.32 -17.71 17.42
N LYS A 79 -3.56 -16.66 17.08
CA LYS A 79 -4.07 -15.54 16.28
C LYS A 79 -4.54 -16.00 14.90
N TRP A 80 -3.80 -16.89 14.26
CA TRP A 80 -4.15 -17.44 12.95
C TRP A 80 -5.49 -18.17 12.99
N LEU A 81 -5.69 -19.03 14.00
CA LEU A 81 -6.97 -19.73 14.19
C LEU A 81 -8.11 -18.75 14.48
N GLN A 82 -7.88 -17.71 15.27
CA GLN A 82 -8.87 -16.65 15.51
C GLN A 82 -9.26 -15.96 14.20
N LEU A 83 -8.30 -15.55 13.37
CA LEU A 83 -8.58 -14.89 12.10
C LEU A 83 -9.35 -15.82 11.15
N LYS A 84 -8.93 -17.09 11.00
CA LYS A 84 -9.64 -18.06 10.15
C LYS A 84 -11.08 -18.33 10.60
N ARG A 85 -11.41 -18.16 11.88
CA ARG A 85 -12.78 -18.32 12.40
C ARG A 85 -13.65 -17.08 12.17
N ASN A 86 -13.06 -15.89 12.02
CA ASN A 86 -13.78 -14.63 11.95
C ASN A 86 -13.84 -14.04 10.53
N TYR A 87 -13.03 -14.55 9.59
CA TYR A 87 -12.95 -14.06 8.22
C TYR A 87 -13.06 -15.20 7.23
N ASP A 88 -14.04 -15.08 6.31
CA ASP A 88 -14.28 -16.07 5.26
C ASP A 88 -13.17 -16.05 4.19
N TYR A 89 -12.60 -14.87 3.93
CA TYR A 89 -11.60 -14.68 2.88
C TYR A 89 -10.27 -14.26 3.47
N ILE A 90 -9.31 -15.18 3.48
CA ILE A 90 -7.91 -14.91 3.79
C ILE A 90 -7.08 -15.33 2.60
N LEU A 91 -6.31 -14.40 2.06
CA LEU A 91 -5.50 -14.60 0.86
C LEU A 91 -4.07 -14.13 1.12
N ILE A 92 -3.11 -15.00 0.83
CA ILE A 92 -1.70 -14.66 0.94
C ILE A 92 -1.21 -14.02 -0.37
N VAL A 93 -0.56 -12.86 -0.29
CA VAL A 93 0.06 -12.20 -1.45
C VAL A 93 1.54 -11.97 -1.16
N SER A 94 2.40 -12.75 -1.82
CA SER A 94 3.84 -12.74 -1.58
C SER A 94 4.67 -12.30 -2.79
N ASN A 95 5.77 -11.58 -2.57
CA ASN A 95 6.79 -11.23 -3.58
C ASN A 95 7.81 -12.35 -3.85
N SER A 96 7.66 -13.50 -3.18
CA SER A 96 8.36 -14.76 -3.42
C SER A 96 7.38 -15.80 -3.96
N SER A 97 6.78 -16.62 -3.09
CA SER A 97 5.91 -17.76 -3.43
C SER A 97 4.66 -17.37 -4.24
N GLY A 98 4.27 -16.09 -4.29
CA GLY A 98 3.17 -15.63 -5.15
C GLY A 98 3.54 -15.41 -6.63
N ILE A 99 4.83 -15.36 -6.98
CA ILE A 99 5.27 -15.08 -8.34
C ILE A 99 5.15 -16.33 -9.22
N TYR A 100 4.58 -16.16 -10.41
CA TYR A 100 4.37 -17.24 -11.37
C TYR A 100 5.69 -17.77 -11.99
N THR A 101 6.38 -18.64 -11.25
CA THR A 101 7.52 -19.45 -11.71
C THR A 101 7.38 -20.88 -11.19
N LYS A 102 8.05 -21.85 -11.82
CA LYS A 102 7.96 -23.26 -11.41
C LYS A 102 8.28 -23.47 -9.92
N LYS A 103 9.43 -22.94 -9.46
CA LYS A 103 9.84 -23.02 -8.04
C LYS A 103 8.76 -22.49 -7.08
N TYR A 104 8.24 -21.30 -7.36
CA TYR A 104 7.30 -20.64 -6.46
C TYR A 104 5.89 -21.24 -6.51
N GLN A 105 5.51 -21.90 -7.61
CA GLN A 105 4.27 -22.67 -7.65
C GLN A 105 4.29 -23.83 -6.65
N ASP A 106 5.40 -24.57 -6.59
CA ASP A 106 5.56 -25.69 -5.66
C ASP A 106 5.55 -25.18 -4.20
N GLU A 107 6.30 -24.11 -3.90
CA GLU A 107 6.28 -23.46 -2.57
C GLU A 107 4.87 -23.04 -2.15
N ALA A 108 4.10 -22.46 -3.07
CA ALA A 108 2.79 -21.93 -2.73
C ALA A 108 1.74 -23.03 -2.57
N ILE A 109 1.87 -24.17 -3.25
CA ILE A 109 1.04 -25.36 -2.98
C ILE A 109 1.30 -25.87 -1.55
N ILE A 110 2.57 -25.99 -1.16
CA ILE A 110 2.94 -26.42 0.21
C ILE A 110 2.42 -25.42 1.25
N LEU A 111 2.56 -24.12 0.97
CA LEU A 111 2.06 -23.06 1.84
C LEU A 111 0.54 -23.12 2.02
N GLU A 112 -0.20 -23.35 0.93
CA GLU A 112 -1.65 -23.53 0.94
C GLU A 112 -2.06 -24.74 1.78
N GLN A 113 -1.36 -25.88 1.64
CA GLN A 113 -1.58 -27.08 2.43
C GLN A 113 -1.31 -26.84 3.93
N ASN A 114 -0.20 -26.18 4.26
CA ASN A 114 0.20 -25.94 5.64
C ASN A 114 -0.71 -24.94 6.36
N LEU A 115 -1.16 -23.88 5.67
CA LEU A 115 -1.88 -22.77 6.29
C LEU A 115 -3.40 -22.89 6.14
N GLY A 116 -3.87 -23.66 5.15
CA GLY A 116 -5.28 -23.85 4.85
C GLY A 116 -5.95 -22.62 4.25
N VAL A 117 -5.20 -21.78 3.53
CA VAL A 117 -5.68 -20.58 2.83
C VAL A 117 -5.00 -20.45 1.48
N SER A 118 -5.64 -19.79 0.52
CA SER A 118 -5.11 -19.62 -0.83
C SER A 118 -3.94 -18.62 -0.88
N VAL A 119 -3.05 -18.83 -1.85
CA VAL A 119 -1.97 -17.88 -2.20
C VAL A 119 -2.29 -17.28 -3.57
N PHE A 120 -2.33 -15.96 -3.67
CA PHE A 120 -2.55 -15.30 -4.95
C PHE A 120 -1.35 -15.47 -5.87
N ARG A 121 -1.58 -16.02 -7.06
CA ARG A 121 -0.56 -16.20 -8.09
C ARG A 121 -0.57 -15.01 -9.04
N HIS A 122 0.56 -14.33 -9.19
CA HIS A 122 0.68 -13.12 -10.00
C HIS A 122 1.98 -13.08 -10.82
N LYS A 123 1.95 -12.31 -11.92
CA LYS A 123 3.10 -12.14 -12.82
C LYS A 123 4.02 -10.99 -12.39
N LYS A 124 3.47 -9.99 -11.70
CA LYS A 124 4.16 -8.76 -11.31
C LYS A 124 4.28 -8.69 -9.80
N LYS A 125 5.48 -8.42 -9.28
CA LYS A 125 5.68 -8.22 -7.83
C LYS A 125 4.85 -7.04 -7.31
N LYS A 126 4.37 -7.16 -6.07
CA LYS A 126 3.86 -6.04 -5.26
C LYS A 126 4.83 -4.87 -5.31
N PRO A 127 4.33 -3.63 -5.44
CA PRO A 127 2.91 -3.26 -5.47
C PRO A 127 2.23 -3.39 -6.86
N HIS A 128 2.96 -3.80 -7.91
CA HIS A 128 2.50 -3.75 -9.31
C HIS A 128 1.45 -4.81 -9.69
N CYS A 129 1.06 -5.71 -8.78
CA CYS A 129 -0.05 -6.64 -8.95
C CYS A 129 -1.41 -6.06 -8.50
N ALA A 130 -1.48 -4.80 -8.08
CA ALA A 130 -2.69 -4.17 -7.53
C ALA A 130 -3.93 -4.39 -8.42
N SER A 131 -3.82 -4.12 -9.73
CA SER A 131 -4.92 -4.29 -10.68
C SER A 131 -5.39 -5.74 -10.78
N ASP A 132 -4.44 -6.68 -10.87
CA ASP A 132 -4.74 -8.09 -11.06
C ASP A 132 -5.41 -8.67 -9.80
N LEU A 133 -4.92 -8.28 -8.63
CA LEU A 133 -5.46 -8.67 -7.34
C LEU A 133 -6.85 -8.07 -7.12
N LEU A 134 -7.04 -6.79 -7.44
CA LEU A 134 -8.34 -6.15 -7.29
C LEU A 134 -9.39 -6.76 -8.23
N ASN A 135 -9.02 -7.06 -9.47
CA ASN A 135 -9.90 -7.76 -10.41
C ASN A 135 -10.29 -9.16 -9.89
N PHE A 136 -9.33 -9.91 -9.35
CA PHE A 136 -9.58 -11.22 -8.75
C PHE A 136 -10.59 -11.16 -7.60
N LEU A 137 -10.44 -10.19 -6.68
CA LEU A 137 -11.34 -10.01 -5.54
C LEU A 137 -12.72 -9.46 -5.96
N SER A 138 -12.75 -8.60 -6.98
CA SER A 138 -14.01 -8.07 -7.53
C SER A 138 -14.87 -9.18 -8.13
N ASN A 139 -14.26 -10.18 -8.78
CA ASN A 139 -14.95 -11.37 -9.28
C ASN A 139 -15.57 -12.23 -8.16
N MET A 140 -15.13 -12.04 -6.91
CA MET A 140 -15.72 -12.65 -5.72
C MET A 140 -16.75 -11.74 -5.02
N ASN A 141 -17.17 -10.64 -5.66
CA ASN A 141 -18.05 -9.62 -5.10
C ASN A 141 -17.50 -8.94 -3.83
N ILE A 142 -16.17 -8.79 -3.74
CA ILE A 142 -15.49 -8.12 -2.63
C ILE A 142 -14.99 -6.76 -3.12
N SER A 143 -15.54 -5.68 -2.55
CA SER A 143 -15.16 -4.31 -2.91
C SER A 143 -13.92 -3.82 -2.14
N PRO A 144 -13.17 -2.82 -2.64
CA PRO A 144 -11.99 -2.26 -1.99
C PRO A 144 -12.15 -1.95 -0.49
N ASN A 145 -13.25 -1.31 -0.11
CA ASN A 145 -13.54 -0.92 1.28
C ASN A 145 -13.81 -2.11 2.23
N GLN A 146 -14.00 -3.32 1.69
CA GLN A 146 -14.20 -4.56 2.46
C GLN A 146 -12.88 -5.35 2.61
N ILE A 147 -11.77 -4.81 2.11
CA ILE A 147 -10.47 -5.47 2.09
C ILE A 147 -9.52 -4.75 3.04
N VAL A 148 -8.71 -5.52 3.75
CA VAL A 148 -7.55 -5.00 4.48
C VAL A 148 -6.26 -5.72 4.04
N VAL A 149 -5.25 -4.95 3.67
CA VAL A 149 -3.91 -5.44 3.35
C VAL A 149 -2.99 -5.31 4.57
N ILE A 150 -2.34 -6.40 4.94
CA ILE A 150 -1.50 -6.49 6.14
C ILE A 150 -0.11 -6.99 5.76
N GLY A 151 0.94 -6.24 6.14
CA GLY A 151 2.31 -6.63 5.87
C GLY A 151 3.34 -5.79 6.63
N ASP A 152 4.61 -6.14 6.50
CA ASP A 152 5.71 -5.52 7.24
C ASP A 152 6.40 -4.37 6.47
N ARG A 153 6.12 -4.21 5.16
CA ARG A 153 6.81 -3.24 4.30
C ARG A 153 5.89 -2.15 3.78
N LEU A 154 6.28 -0.90 4.03
CA LEU A 154 5.58 0.28 3.51
C LEU A 154 5.55 0.32 1.97
N PHE A 155 6.70 0.08 1.32
CA PHE A 155 6.85 0.22 -0.14
C PHE A 155 6.30 -0.95 -0.97
N THR A 156 5.81 -2.01 -0.32
CA THR A 156 5.18 -3.13 -1.03
C THR A 156 3.77 -3.35 -0.56
N ASP A 157 3.53 -3.53 0.74
CA ASP A 157 2.24 -4.00 1.25
C ASP A 157 1.30 -2.83 1.47
N ILE A 158 1.78 -1.79 2.17
CA ILE A 158 0.97 -0.58 2.41
C ILE A 158 0.73 0.16 1.10
N LEU A 159 1.77 0.30 0.27
CA LEU A 159 1.62 0.88 -1.06
C LEU A 159 0.65 0.06 -1.94
N LEU A 160 0.68 -1.28 -1.89
CA LEU A 160 -0.28 -2.13 -2.61
C LEU A 160 -1.71 -1.83 -2.17
N GLY A 161 -2.01 -1.87 -0.88
CA GLY A 161 -3.37 -1.64 -0.38
C GLY A 161 -3.86 -0.23 -0.66
N ASN A 162 -3.01 0.78 -0.48
CA ASN A 162 -3.37 2.16 -0.78
C ASN A 162 -3.60 2.40 -2.28
N LEU A 163 -2.85 1.74 -3.18
CA LEU A 163 -3.12 1.77 -4.63
C LEU A 163 -4.44 1.09 -5.01
N MET A 164 -4.87 0.08 -4.24
CA MET A 164 -6.15 -0.60 -4.44
C MET A 164 -7.33 0.15 -3.82
N GLY A 165 -7.10 1.20 -3.03
CA GLY A 165 -8.14 1.89 -2.27
C GLY A 165 -8.71 1.06 -1.11
N THR A 166 -7.90 0.16 -0.55
CA THR A 166 -8.30 -0.72 0.56
C THR A 166 -7.79 -0.18 1.90
N TRP A 167 -8.25 -0.79 2.99
CA TRP A 167 -7.65 -0.58 4.31
C TRP A 167 -6.26 -1.20 4.38
N THR A 168 -5.40 -0.68 5.25
CA THR A 168 -4.03 -1.16 5.41
C THR A 168 -3.60 -1.21 6.87
N ILE A 169 -2.94 -2.31 7.26
CA ILE A 169 -2.34 -2.48 8.59
C ILE A 169 -0.85 -2.74 8.42
N TRP A 170 -0.02 -1.88 9.01
CA TRP A 170 1.42 -2.06 8.99
C TRP A 170 1.90 -2.79 10.24
N ILE A 171 2.64 -3.87 10.02
CA ILE A 171 3.39 -4.58 11.05
C ILE A 171 4.77 -3.94 11.20
N LYS A 172 4.95 -3.21 12.30
CA LYS A 172 6.19 -2.45 12.59
C LYS A 172 7.38 -3.36 12.88
N HIS A 173 7.15 -4.51 13.52
CA HIS A 173 8.16 -5.49 13.88
C HIS A 173 7.79 -6.84 13.30
N GLY A 174 8.26 -7.08 12.08
CA GLY A 174 8.24 -8.41 11.49
C GLY A 174 9.04 -9.43 12.33
N ILE A 175 8.87 -10.71 12.02
CA ILE A 175 9.42 -11.83 12.81
C ILE A 175 10.95 -11.75 12.92
N SER A 176 11.64 -11.37 11.84
CA SER A 176 13.09 -11.23 11.78
C SER A 176 13.53 -9.77 11.88
N LYS A 177 14.40 -9.49 12.86
CA LYS A 177 15.01 -8.16 13.06
C LYS A 177 15.91 -7.73 11.91
N LYS A 178 16.42 -8.67 11.09
CA LYS A 178 17.36 -8.38 9.98
C LYS A 178 16.72 -7.59 8.83
N PHE A 179 15.40 -7.59 8.70
CA PHE A 179 14.68 -6.96 7.59
C PHE A 179 14.11 -5.56 7.88
N ASN A 180 14.34 -5.01 9.08
CA ASN A 180 13.88 -3.66 9.44
C ASN A 180 14.85 -2.58 8.92
N MET A 181 14.92 -2.41 7.61
CA MET A 181 15.48 -1.21 6.99
C MET A 181 14.32 -0.34 6.50
N VAL A 182 13.71 0.42 7.42
CA VAL A 182 12.79 1.50 7.05
C VAL A 182 13.45 2.83 7.39
N PHE A 183 14.15 3.39 6.41
CA PHE A 183 14.42 4.81 6.34
C PHE A 183 13.10 5.51 5.99
N LEU A 184 12.59 6.35 6.91
CA LEU A 184 11.53 7.38 6.80
C LEU A 184 10.62 7.48 8.05
N SER A 185 10.95 6.81 9.15
CA SER A 185 10.13 6.80 10.37
C SER A 185 9.82 8.20 10.92
N SER A 186 10.76 9.15 10.88
CA SER A 186 10.52 10.48 11.46
C SER A 186 9.57 11.36 10.63
N PHE A 187 9.50 11.17 9.31
CA PHE A 187 8.70 12.04 8.44
C PHE A 187 7.25 11.56 8.30
N ILE A 188 7.05 10.24 8.19
CA ILE A 188 5.71 9.64 8.03
C ILE A 188 4.92 9.67 9.34
N ILE A 189 5.57 9.43 10.48
CA ILE A 189 4.92 9.43 11.81
C ILE A 189 4.47 10.84 12.22
N HIS A 190 5.21 11.89 11.84
CA HIS A 190 4.78 13.27 12.11
C HIS A 190 3.69 13.74 11.13
N HIS A 191 3.73 13.30 9.87
CA HIS A 191 2.72 13.70 8.90
C HIS A 191 1.38 13.00 9.08
N SER A 192 1.30 11.76 9.56
CA SER A 192 0.01 11.13 9.85
C SER A 192 -0.79 11.99 10.84
N SER A 193 -0.17 12.41 11.94
CA SER A 193 -0.78 13.34 12.92
C SER A 193 -1.20 14.70 12.34
N PHE A 194 -0.50 15.18 11.29
CA PHE A 194 -0.78 16.49 10.66
C PHE A 194 -1.78 16.41 9.50
N THR A 195 -1.86 15.29 8.79
CA THR A 195 -2.82 15.08 7.70
C THR A 195 -4.23 14.75 8.19
N HIS A 196 -4.37 14.24 9.42
CA HIS A 196 -5.67 13.95 10.02
C HIS A 196 -6.53 15.19 10.32
N SER A 197 -5.96 16.41 10.34
CA SER A 197 -6.72 17.65 10.53
C SER A 197 -7.23 18.29 9.23
N LEU A 198 -6.76 17.84 8.05
CA LEU A 198 -6.94 18.59 6.80
C LEU A 198 -7.45 17.77 5.60
N LEU A 199 -7.55 16.44 5.68
CA LEU A 199 -8.00 15.61 4.56
C LEU A 199 -9.38 15.00 4.83
N SER A 200 -10.43 15.67 4.36
CA SER A 200 -11.64 14.99 3.89
C SER A 200 -11.29 14.11 2.68
N PRO A 201 -11.80 12.88 2.54
CA PRO A 201 -11.52 12.07 1.36
C PRO A 201 -12.19 12.72 0.14
N LEU A 202 -11.39 13.11 -0.85
CA LEU A 202 -11.89 13.34 -2.19
C LEU A 202 -12.34 11.98 -2.74
N SER A 203 -13.61 11.90 -3.13
CA SER A 203 -14.19 10.75 -3.82
C SER A 203 -13.38 10.41 -5.08
N PRO A 204 -13.07 9.13 -5.35
CA PRO A 204 -12.42 8.74 -6.60
C PRO A 204 -13.49 8.57 -7.69
N LEU A 205 -14.05 9.68 -8.17
CA LEU A 205 -14.88 9.73 -9.37
C LEU A 205 -14.43 10.89 -10.24
N SER A 206 -13.39 10.68 -11.06
CA SER A 206 -13.10 11.51 -12.26
C SER A 206 -11.90 11.05 -13.11
N PHE A 207 -11.57 9.75 -13.18
CA PHE A 207 -10.50 9.29 -14.09
C PHE A 207 -10.90 8.21 -15.11
N PHE A 208 -12.19 8.02 -15.33
CA PHE A 208 -12.68 7.31 -16.52
C PHE A 208 -13.88 8.05 -17.10
N SER A 209 -13.63 8.96 -18.03
CA SER A 209 -14.62 9.37 -19.02
C SER A 209 -14.40 8.49 -20.27
N PRO A 210 -15.43 7.83 -20.82
CA PRO A 210 -15.31 7.16 -22.12
C PRO A 210 -15.07 8.21 -23.22
N PRO A 211 -14.47 7.84 -24.37
CA PRO A 211 -14.17 8.80 -25.43
C PRO A 211 -15.47 9.39 -25.99
N PRO A 212 -15.54 10.71 -26.26
CA PRO A 212 -16.73 11.29 -26.85
C PRO A 212 -16.81 10.93 -28.34
N SER A 213 -17.97 10.39 -28.73
CA SER A 213 -18.45 10.35 -30.10
C SER A 213 -18.54 11.76 -30.70
N THR A 214 -18.28 11.83 -31.99
CA THR A 214 -18.20 13.01 -32.87
C THR A 214 -19.33 14.04 -32.73
N ASN A 215 -18.96 15.30 -32.98
CA ASN A 215 -19.73 16.50 -33.37
C ASN A 215 -20.07 17.58 -32.32
N SER A 216 -19.32 18.68 -32.46
CA SER A 216 -19.79 20.08 -32.64
C SER A 216 -19.85 21.06 -31.46
N ARG A 217 -19.14 22.19 -31.72
CA ARG A 217 -19.33 23.60 -31.31
C ARG A 217 -18.95 24.08 -29.90
N LEU A 218 -18.03 25.05 -29.94
CA LEU A 218 -17.64 26.00 -28.90
C LEU A 218 -18.84 26.73 -28.26
N SER A 219 -18.73 26.98 -26.95
CA SER A 219 -19.08 28.29 -26.39
C SER A 219 -18.26 28.59 -25.13
N PHE A 220 -17.77 29.81 -25.07
CA PHE A 220 -17.08 30.43 -23.95
C PHE A 220 -18.07 30.82 -22.85
N TYR A 221 -17.72 30.65 -21.57
CA TYR A 221 -18.12 31.60 -20.51
C TYR A 221 -17.09 31.62 -19.38
N THR A 222 -16.68 32.84 -19.05
CA THR A 222 -15.73 33.27 -18.02
C THR A 222 -16.40 33.43 -16.65
N SER A 223 -15.71 33.13 -15.55
CA SER A 223 -15.77 33.99 -14.35
C SER A 223 -14.52 33.82 -13.45
N LYS A 224 -14.22 34.92 -12.75
CA LYS A 224 -12.98 35.31 -12.06
C LYS A 224 -13.05 35.04 -10.55
N SER A 225 -11.87 34.94 -9.93
CA SER A 225 -11.53 35.31 -8.53
C SER A 225 -11.92 34.27 -7.45
N LEU A 226 -11.14 33.91 -6.42
CA LEU A 226 -10.05 34.55 -5.68
C LEU A 226 -9.11 33.45 -5.14
N TYR A 227 -7.80 33.54 -5.35
CA TYR A 227 -6.82 32.83 -4.52
C TYR A 227 -5.84 33.84 -3.94
N THR A 228 -6.00 34.10 -2.64
CA THR A 228 -5.04 34.80 -1.80
C THR A 228 -3.73 34.00 -1.75
N LYS A 229 -2.63 34.62 -2.20
CA LYS A 229 -1.27 34.11 -2.05
C LYS A 229 -0.93 33.95 -0.56
N SER A 230 -0.71 32.74 -0.09
CA SER A 230 0.17 32.48 1.06
C SER A 230 1.53 32.01 0.53
N SER A 231 2.52 32.87 0.64
CA SER A 231 3.91 32.61 0.25
C SER A 231 4.62 31.84 1.36
N GLY A 232 4.52 30.51 1.33
CA GLY A 232 5.45 29.60 1.99
C GLY A 232 6.32 28.90 0.94
N PRO A 233 7.55 28.47 1.26
CA PRO A 233 8.35 27.67 0.33
C PRO A 233 7.54 26.41 -0.01
N SER A 234 7.39 26.13 -1.31
CA SER A 234 6.68 24.92 -1.75
C SER A 234 7.35 23.68 -1.12
N ASN A 235 6.55 22.66 -0.80
CA ASN A 235 7.06 21.39 -0.23
C ASN A 235 8.23 20.79 -1.04
N PHE A 236 8.28 21.10 -2.33
CA PHE A 236 9.37 20.76 -3.24
C PHE A 236 10.70 21.43 -2.89
N HIS A 237 10.68 22.69 -2.43
CA HIS A 237 11.88 23.47 -2.12
C HIS A 237 12.56 22.99 -0.83
N LEU A 238 11.78 22.70 0.21
CA LEU A 238 12.27 22.10 1.46
C LEU A 238 12.84 20.70 1.23
N PHE A 239 12.20 19.91 0.37
CA PHE A 239 12.67 18.58 0.00
C PHE A 239 13.98 18.62 -0.83
N HIS A 240 14.08 19.55 -1.77
CA HIS A 240 15.30 19.76 -2.56
C HIS A 240 16.50 20.17 -1.68
N LEU A 241 16.28 21.06 -0.70
CA LEU A 241 17.30 21.46 0.27
C LEU A 241 17.73 20.31 1.19
N PHE A 242 16.81 19.41 1.54
CA PHE A 242 17.12 18.21 2.32
C PHE A 242 18.00 17.22 1.54
N LEU A 243 17.70 16.99 0.26
CA LEU A 243 18.51 16.12 -0.60
C LEU A 243 19.93 16.67 -0.83
N LEU A 244 20.04 18.00 -1.02
CA LEU A 244 21.33 18.70 -1.19
C LEU A 244 22.23 18.59 0.05
N LYS A 245 21.66 18.60 1.25
CA LYS A 245 22.44 18.51 2.50
C LYS A 245 22.93 17.10 2.82
N LYS A 246 22.27 16.06 2.31
CA LYS A 246 22.41 14.69 2.86
C LYS A 246 23.09 13.69 1.94
N TYR A 247 23.22 13.97 0.64
CA TYR A 247 23.81 13.04 -0.32
C TYR A 247 25.00 13.65 -1.07
N PRO A 248 26.06 12.86 -1.34
CA PRO A 248 27.22 13.32 -2.11
C PRO A 248 26.80 13.73 -3.53
N LYS A 249 27.40 14.81 -4.05
CA LYS A 249 27.06 15.46 -5.34
C LYS A 249 26.90 14.48 -6.52
N LYS A 250 27.61 13.34 -6.53
CA LYS A 250 27.48 12.30 -7.57
C LYS A 250 26.08 11.69 -7.65
N ILE A 251 25.42 11.42 -6.51
CA ILE A 251 24.07 10.84 -6.46
C ILE A 251 23.04 11.88 -6.93
N LEU A 252 23.24 13.14 -6.53
CA LEU A 252 22.39 14.25 -6.93
C LEU A 252 22.45 14.52 -8.44
N ASN A 253 23.64 14.41 -9.05
CA ASN A 253 23.79 14.58 -10.49
C ASN A 253 23.13 13.45 -11.29
N SER A 254 23.11 12.21 -10.77
CA SER A 254 22.33 11.12 -11.37
C SER A 254 20.81 11.35 -11.28
N ILE A 255 20.35 11.96 -10.19
CA ILE A 255 18.94 12.35 -10.00
C ILE A 255 18.55 13.47 -10.97
N LEU A 256 19.43 14.44 -11.21
CA LEU A 256 19.20 15.56 -12.13
C LEU A 256 19.31 15.13 -13.60
N SER A 257 20.19 14.19 -13.96
CA SER A 257 20.28 13.67 -15.34
C SER A 257 19.10 12.80 -15.75
N LEU A 258 18.43 12.14 -14.80
CA LEU A 258 17.19 11.41 -15.06
C LEU A 258 16.01 12.38 -15.31
N ARG A 259 16.06 13.61 -14.80
CA ARG A 259 15.03 14.62 -15.05
C ARG A 259 15.05 15.11 -16.50
N SER A 260 16.21 15.19 -17.15
CA SER A 260 16.28 15.61 -18.56
C SER A 260 15.74 14.57 -19.54
N SER A 261 15.74 13.28 -19.18
CA SER A 261 15.20 12.21 -20.05
C SER A 261 13.68 12.00 -19.92
N TYR A 262 13.04 12.52 -18.87
CA TYR A 262 11.60 12.37 -18.63
C TYR A 262 10.74 13.52 -19.15
N TYR A 263 11.35 14.60 -19.65
CA TYR A 263 10.65 15.75 -20.27
C TYR A 263 10.82 15.83 -21.79
N THR A 264 11.41 14.81 -22.40
CA THR A 264 11.47 14.63 -23.85
C THR A 264 10.87 13.27 -24.19
N HIS A 265 9.54 13.22 -24.28
CA HIS A 265 8.71 12.37 -25.15
C HIS A 265 7.25 12.44 -24.71
#